data_AF-A0A3M9ZLE8-F1
#
_entry.id   AF-A0A3M9ZLE8-F1
#
_cell.length_a   1.000
_cell.length_b   1.000
_cell.length_c   1.000
_cell.angle_alpha   90.00
_cell.angle_beta   90.00
_cell.angle_gamma   90.00
#
_symmetry.space_group_name_H-M   'P 1'
#
loop_
_entity.id
_entity.type
_entity.pdbx_description
1 polymer ?
#
loop_
_entity_poly.entity_id
_entity_poly.type
_entity_poly.pdbx_seq_one_letter_code
_entity_poly.pdbx_strand_id
1 'polypeptide(L)'
;MNQQIRPEPTLADPEATMRMLREKAGGDEKALAEAEEWGRNRARRLPILRRFAALLARHGIVGPDTNRIDRDFVVAQCLAIATRHGLDTMGYWYRDSQSGPLASLLDIDLHAVELDGADPGSLFPDGGEQAFLGEVRGKGHDELGRMARDAVIPGRERLVFP
;
A
#
# COMPACT_ATOMS: atom_id res chain seq x y z
N MET A 1 -7.13 -24.43 4.13
CA MET A 1 -7.94 -23.31 3.59
C MET A 1 -7.99 -22.23 4.65
N ASN A 2 -7.17 -21.19 4.54
CA ASN A 2 -7.30 -20.02 5.41
C ASN A 2 -8.57 -19.29 4.98
N GLN A 3 -9.53 -19.14 5.91
CA GLN A 3 -10.72 -18.33 5.67
C GLN A 3 -10.27 -16.91 5.30
N GLN A 4 -10.67 -16.46 4.11
CA GLN A 4 -10.53 -15.06 3.73
C GLN A 4 -11.34 -14.23 4.70
N ILE A 5 -10.67 -13.56 5.64
CA ILE A 5 -11.30 -12.50 6.42
C ILE A 5 -11.50 -11.36 5.41
N ARG A 6 -12.71 -11.26 4.86
CA ARG A 6 -13.10 -10.04 4.16
C ARG A 6 -12.97 -8.92 5.18
N PRO A 7 -12.30 -7.81 4.87
CA PRO A 7 -12.29 -6.70 5.78
C PRO A 7 -13.72 -6.29 6.06
N GLU A 8 -13.94 -5.72 7.24
CA GLU A 8 -15.23 -5.13 7.57
C GLU A 8 -15.64 -4.26 6.37
N PRO A 9 -16.83 -4.45 5.78
CA PRO A 9 -17.28 -3.71 4.60
C PRO A 9 -17.11 -2.20 4.76
N THR A 10 -17.21 -1.73 5.99
CA THR A 10 -16.91 -0.38 6.47
C THR A 10 -15.54 0.15 6.07
N LEU A 11 -14.50 -0.68 5.98
CA LEU A 11 -13.13 -0.28 5.62
C LEU A 11 -12.87 -0.24 4.11
N ALA A 12 -13.70 -0.93 3.32
CA ALA A 12 -13.62 -0.89 1.86
C ALA A 12 -14.36 0.33 1.30
N ASP A 13 -15.47 0.74 1.93
CA ASP A 13 -16.25 1.92 1.58
C ASP A 13 -15.66 3.17 2.28
N PRO A 14 -15.12 4.15 1.52
CA PRO A 14 -14.55 5.37 2.09
C PRO A 14 -15.55 6.20 2.91
N GLU A 15 -16.81 6.28 2.51
CA GLU A 15 -17.84 7.03 3.22
C GLU A 15 -18.22 6.35 4.52
N ALA A 16 -18.37 5.01 4.49
CA ALA A 16 -18.62 4.22 5.68
C ALA A 16 -17.44 4.29 6.66
N THR A 17 -16.19 4.28 6.16
CA THR A 17 -15.00 4.43 6.99
C THR A 17 -15.00 5.80 7.68
N MET A 18 -15.27 6.88 6.94
CA MET A 18 -15.30 8.23 7.51
C MET A 18 -16.43 8.41 8.53
N ARG A 19 -17.60 7.81 8.29
CA ARG A 19 -18.70 7.81 9.27
C ARG A 19 -18.29 7.12 10.57
N MET A 20 -17.70 5.93 10.49
CA MET A 20 -17.19 5.20 11.65
C MET A 20 -16.15 6.02 12.43
N LEU A 21 -15.20 6.68 11.74
CA LEU A 21 -14.17 7.48 12.39
C LEU A 21 -14.75 8.72 13.11
N ARG A 22 -15.75 9.38 12.50
CA ARG A 22 -16.46 10.51 13.13
C ARG A 22 -17.26 10.06 14.36
N GLU A 23 -17.93 8.92 14.27
CA GLU A 23 -18.66 8.33 15.42
C GLU A 23 -17.69 7.98 16.55
N LYS A 24 -16.53 7.39 16.23
CA LYS A 24 -15.47 7.08 17.22
C LYS A 24 -14.87 8.31 17.87
N ALA A 25 -14.80 9.45 17.17
CA ALA A 25 -14.33 10.69 17.75
C ALA A 25 -15.25 11.21 18.87
N GLY A 26 -16.53 10.85 18.88
CA GLY A 26 -17.42 11.06 20.04
C GLY A 26 -17.57 12.52 20.49
N GLY A 27 -17.35 13.50 19.60
CA GLY A 27 -17.36 14.93 19.91
C GLY A 27 -16.03 15.53 20.36
N ASP A 28 -14.94 14.74 20.42
CA ASP A 28 -13.59 15.25 20.59
C ASP A 28 -13.15 15.97 19.30
N GLU A 29 -12.98 17.29 19.40
CA GLU A 29 -12.60 18.15 18.28
C GLU A 29 -11.24 17.76 17.68
N LYS A 30 -10.29 17.32 18.50
CA LYS A 30 -8.97 16.89 18.05
C LYS A 30 -9.06 15.56 17.32
N ALA A 31 -9.75 14.58 17.90
CA ALA A 31 -9.94 13.28 17.27
C ALA A 31 -10.71 13.40 15.94
N LEU A 32 -11.69 14.32 15.87
CA LEU A 32 -12.41 14.63 14.64
C LEU A 32 -11.48 15.27 13.59
N ALA A 33 -10.65 16.23 13.98
CA ALA A 33 -9.69 16.86 13.07
C ALA A 33 -8.69 15.84 12.49
N GLU A 34 -8.18 14.92 13.32
CA GLU A 34 -7.31 13.82 12.90
C GLU A 34 -8.03 12.87 11.92
N ALA A 35 -9.29 12.50 12.20
CA ALA A 35 -10.10 11.67 11.30
C ALA A 35 -10.31 12.35 9.94
N GLU A 36 -10.64 13.65 9.93
CA GLU A 36 -10.85 14.41 8.70
C GLU A 36 -9.55 14.56 7.89
N GLU A 37 -8.42 14.79 8.55
CA GLU A 37 -7.11 14.80 7.90
C GLU A 37 -6.78 13.43 7.28
N TRP A 38 -6.99 12.36 8.04
CA TRP A 38 -6.81 11.00 7.55
C TRP A 38 -7.68 10.73 6.31
N GLY A 39 -8.94 11.15 6.33
CA GLY A 39 -9.88 11.03 5.22
C GLY A 39 -9.42 11.78 3.96
N ARG A 40 -8.97 13.03 4.11
CA ARG A 40 -8.39 13.81 2.99
C ARG A 40 -7.16 13.13 2.42
N ASN A 41 -6.27 12.64 3.27
CA ASN A 41 -5.08 11.91 2.83
C ASN A 41 -5.47 10.61 2.12
N ARG A 42 -6.46 9.87 2.61
CA ARG A 42 -6.95 8.64 1.96
C ARG A 42 -7.54 8.92 0.58
N ALA A 43 -8.37 9.96 0.45
CA ALA A 43 -8.94 10.36 -0.83
C ALA A 43 -7.87 10.71 -1.88
N ARG A 44 -6.72 11.27 -1.45
CA ARG A 44 -5.56 11.52 -2.33
C ARG A 44 -4.79 10.24 -2.68
N ARG A 45 -4.66 9.31 -1.73
CA ARG A 45 -3.86 8.07 -1.87
C ARG A 45 -4.56 7.01 -2.73
N LEU A 46 -5.87 6.82 -2.57
CA LEU A 46 -6.61 5.74 -3.23
C LEU A 46 -6.50 5.75 -4.76
N PRO A 47 -6.64 6.89 -5.47
CA PRO A 47 -6.46 6.91 -6.92
C PRO A 47 -5.07 6.47 -7.36
N ILE A 48 -4.02 6.85 -6.61
CA ILE A 48 -2.64 6.47 -6.91
C ILE A 48 -2.43 4.98 -6.65
N LEU A 49 -2.91 4.45 -5.53
CA LEU A 49 -2.84 3.02 -5.22
C LEU A 49 -3.58 2.17 -6.25
N ARG A 50 -4.75 2.60 -6.73
CA ARG A 50 -5.49 1.90 -7.79
C ARG A 50 -4.69 1.85 -9.09
N ARG A 51 -4.07 2.96 -9.49
CA ARG A 51 -3.16 3.01 -10.65
C ARG A 51 -1.95 2.10 -10.47
N PHE A 52 -1.36 2.10 -9.27
CA PHE A 52 -0.20 1.26 -8.97
C PHE A 52 -0.57 -0.23 -9.02
N ALA A 53 -1.71 -0.63 -8.44
CA ALA A 53 -2.20 -1.99 -8.51
C ALA A 53 -2.51 -2.41 -9.96
N ALA A 54 -3.09 -1.52 -10.77
CA ALA A 54 -3.32 -1.76 -12.20
C ALA A 54 -2.01 -1.91 -13.00
N LEU A 55 -0.98 -1.12 -12.68
CA LEU A 55 0.37 -1.28 -13.25
C LEU A 55 0.93 -2.68 -12.94
N LEU A 56 0.87 -3.12 -11.69
CA LEU A 56 1.31 -4.46 -11.31
C LEU A 56 0.53 -5.56 -12.04
N ALA A 57 -0.79 -5.38 -12.21
CA ALA A 57 -1.65 -6.34 -12.89
C ALA A 57 -1.28 -6.49 -14.37
N ARG A 58 -1.10 -5.38 -15.08
CA ARG A 58 -0.71 -5.37 -16.51
C ARG A 58 0.61 -6.07 -16.78
N HIS A 59 1.53 -6.00 -15.82
CA HIS A 59 2.85 -6.61 -15.93
C HIS A 59 2.90 -8.04 -15.38
N GLY A 60 1.75 -8.62 -15.01
CA GLY A 60 1.61 -9.99 -14.53
C GLY A 60 2.17 -10.23 -13.13
N ILE A 61 2.37 -9.16 -12.34
CA ILE A 61 2.91 -9.25 -10.98
C ILE A 61 1.78 -9.62 -9.99
N VAL A 62 0.58 -9.10 -10.21
CA VAL A 62 -0.66 -9.56 -9.54
C VAL A 62 -1.65 -10.03 -10.60
N GLY A 63 -2.30 -11.17 -10.38
CA GLY A 63 -3.26 -11.74 -11.30
C GLY A 63 -4.70 -11.59 -10.82
N PRO A 64 -5.70 -11.79 -11.70
CA PRO A 64 -7.11 -11.84 -11.30
C PRO A 64 -7.40 -12.99 -10.32
N ASP A 65 -6.60 -14.07 -10.38
CA ASP A 65 -6.72 -15.23 -9.48
C ASP A 65 -5.91 -15.08 -8.18
N THR A 66 -5.10 -14.02 -8.05
CA THR A 66 -4.36 -13.74 -6.82
C THR A 66 -5.37 -13.42 -5.72
N ASN A 67 -5.36 -14.21 -4.65
CA ASN A 67 -6.24 -13.93 -3.54
C ASN A 67 -5.91 -12.55 -2.93
N ARG A 68 -6.92 -11.94 -2.31
CA ARG A 68 -6.81 -10.57 -1.80
C ARG A 68 -5.65 -10.35 -0.83
N ILE A 69 -5.38 -11.31 0.07
CA ILE A 69 -4.32 -11.18 1.08
C ILE A 69 -2.96 -11.13 0.37
N ASP A 70 -2.72 -12.05 -0.56
CA ASP A 70 -1.48 -12.10 -1.32
C ASP A 70 -1.34 -10.87 -2.23
N ARG A 71 -2.43 -10.41 -2.83
CA ARG A 71 -2.45 -9.18 -3.62
C ARG A 71 -2.08 -7.97 -2.76
N ASP A 72 -2.73 -7.79 -1.62
CA ASP A 72 -2.49 -6.66 -0.71
C ASP A 72 -1.03 -6.69 -0.23
N PHE A 73 -0.52 -7.88 0.11
CA PHE A 73 0.89 -8.09 0.44
C PHE A 73 1.82 -7.68 -0.70
N VAL A 74 1.63 -8.22 -1.92
CA VAL A 74 2.48 -7.92 -3.08
C VAL A 74 2.46 -6.43 -3.42
N VAL A 75 1.27 -5.81 -3.43
CA VAL A 75 1.13 -4.37 -3.69
C VAL A 75 1.90 -3.56 -2.63
N ALA A 76 1.80 -3.91 -1.35
CA ALA A 76 2.54 -3.24 -0.29
C ALA A 76 4.07 -3.38 -0.48
N GLN A 77 4.58 -4.59 -0.73
CA GLN A 77 6.01 -4.80 -0.93
C GLN A 77 6.52 -4.04 -2.16
N CYS A 78 5.80 -4.14 -3.28
CA CYS A 78 6.14 -3.42 -4.50
C CYS A 78 6.12 -1.90 -4.31
N LEU A 79 5.17 -1.36 -3.54
CA LEU A 79 5.11 0.07 -3.26
C LEU A 79 6.34 0.52 -2.47
N ALA A 80 6.74 -0.24 -1.44
CA ALA A 80 7.96 0.02 -0.67
C ALA A 80 9.20 0.05 -1.58
N ILE A 81 9.35 -0.94 -2.46
CA ILE A 81 10.47 -1.01 -3.43
C ILE A 81 10.44 0.19 -4.39
N ALA A 82 9.26 0.54 -4.92
CA ALA A 82 9.08 1.63 -5.88
C ALA A 82 9.55 2.99 -5.36
N THR A 83 9.54 3.22 -4.05
CA THR A 83 10.05 4.47 -3.45
C THR A 83 11.53 4.72 -3.73
N ARG A 84 12.34 3.66 -3.85
CA ARG A 84 13.75 3.77 -4.28
C ARG A 84 13.92 4.16 -5.74
N HIS A 85 12.87 4.00 -6.53
CA HIS A 85 12.83 4.36 -7.95
C HIS A 85 12.13 5.71 -8.18
N GLY A 86 11.94 6.50 -7.12
CA GLY A 86 11.40 7.86 -7.19
C GLY A 86 9.89 7.97 -7.04
N LEU A 87 9.18 6.87 -6.76
CA LEU A 87 7.76 6.96 -6.42
C LEU A 87 7.58 7.63 -5.05
N ASP A 88 6.66 8.60 -4.97
CA ASP A 88 6.28 9.24 -3.71
C ASP A 88 5.70 8.19 -2.73
N THR A 89 6.11 8.23 -1.47
CA THR A 89 5.59 7.35 -0.40
C THR A 89 4.12 7.65 -0.06
N MET A 90 3.57 8.73 -0.61
CA MET A 90 2.22 9.25 -0.41
C MET A 90 1.88 9.52 1.06
N GLY A 91 2.89 9.77 1.90
CA GLY A 91 2.72 9.96 3.34
C GLY A 91 2.51 8.67 4.13
N TYR A 92 2.75 7.50 3.54
CA TYR A 92 2.90 6.27 4.31
C TYR A 92 4.24 6.24 5.05
N TRP A 93 4.22 5.69 6.27
CA TRP A 93 5.39 5.62 7.15
C TRP A 93 5.82 4.17 7.35
N TYR A 94 7.12 3.95 7.51
CA TYR A 94 7.71 2.67 7.93
C TYR A 94 7.55 2.49 9.45
N ARG A 95 7.11 1.31 9.90
CA ARG A 95 7.04 0.95 11.33
C ARG A 95 7.56 -0.48 11.57
N ASP A 96 8.89 -0.60 11.65
CA ASP A 96 9.62 -1.87 11.84
C ASP A 96 9.05 -2.74 12.97
N SER A 97 8.71 -2.12 14.10
CA SER A 97 8.37 -2.81 15.34
C SER A 97 6.91 -3.22 15.49
N GLN A 98 6.02 -2.86 14.55
CA GLN A 98 4.58 -3.08 14.70
C GLN A 98 3.88 -3.71 13.50
N SER A 99 4.28 -3.41 12.25
CA SER A 99 3.45 -3.76 11.08
C SER A 99 4.23 -4.09 9.81
N GLY A 100 5.57 -4.09 9.83
CA GLY A 100 6.37 -4.29 8.63
C GLY A 100 6.47 -3.03 7.74
N PRO A 101 6.79 -3.17 6.44
CA PRO A 101 7.35 -2.10 5.62
C PRO A 101 6.46 -0.88 5.37
N LEU A 102 5.16 -0.99 5.61
CA LEU A 102 4.22 0.12 5.51
C LEU A 102 3.23 -0.01 6.67
N ALA A 103 2.98 1.09 7.40
CA ALA A 103 2.12 1.09 8.58
C ALA A 103 0.70 0.56 8.25
N SER A 104 -0.01 0.06 9.27
CA SER A 104 -1.39 -0.46 9.20
C SER A 104 -2.41 0.39 8.41
N LEU A 105 -2.16 1.70 8.29
CA LEU A 105 -2.96 2.61 7.48
C LEU A 105 -2.96 2.25 5.98
N LEU A 106 -1.89 1.62 5.47
CA LEU A 106 -1.86 1.14 4.10
C LEU A 106 -2.80 -0.04 3.90
N ASP A 107 -2.86 -0.99 4.84
CA ASP A 107 -3.73 -2.17 4.73
C ASP A 107 -5.19 -1.76 4.57
N ILE A 108 -5.63 -0.77 5.35
CA ILE A 108 -6.99 -0.21 5.26
C ILE A 108 -7.22 0.42 3.87
N ASP A 109 -6.22 1.06 3.28
CA ASP A 109 -6.34 1.68 1.95
C ASP A 109 -6.35 0.62 0.84
N LEU A 110 -5.49 -0.41 0.91
CA LEU A 110 -5.45 -1.55 -0.02
C LEU A 110 -6.77 -2.30 -0.06
N HIS A 111 -7.50 -2.31 1.06
CA HIS A 111 -8.83 -2.88 1.10
C HIS A 111 -9.90 -2.14 0.27
N ALA A 112 -9.67 -0.88 -0.08
CA ALA A 112 -10.55 -0.11 -0.97
C ALA A 112 -10.03 -0.07 -2.43
N VAL A 113 -8.96 -0.82 -2.72
CA VAL A 113 -8.37 -0.93 -4.06
C VAL A 113 -8.94 -2.14 -4.78
N GLU A 114 -9.66 -1.85 -5.86
CA GLU A 114 -10.02 -2.81 -6.90
C GLU A 114 -9.00 -2.74 -8.03
N LEU A 115 -8.87 -3.84 -8.80
CA LEU A 115 -7.92 -3.96 -9.92
C LEU A 115 -8.49 -3.36 -11.23
N ASP A 116 -9.52 -2.54 -11.13
CA ASP A 116 -10.30 -1.96 -12.24
C ASP A 116 -9.81 -0.56 -12.66
N GLY A 117 -8.69 -0.10 -12.08
CA GLY A 117 -8.16 1.24 -12.32
C GLY A 117 -7.84 1.53 -13.79
N ALA A 118 -8.42 2.60 -14.33
CA ALA A 118 -8.03 3.16 -15.63
C ALA A 118 -6.66 3.86 -15.53
N ASP A 119 -5.81 3.66 -16.55
CA ASP A 119 -4.43 4.16 -16.60
C ASP A 119 -4.34 5.59 -17.16
N PRO A 120 -3.84 6.59 -16.40
CA PRO A 120 -3.54 7.93 -16.88
C PRO A 120 -2.04 8.19 -17.15
N GLY A 121 -1.16 7.17 -17.14
CA GLY A 121 0.27 7.28 -17.41
C GLY A 121 1.18 6.91 -16.23
N SER A 122 2.50 7.08 -16.40
CA SER A 122 3.52 6.72 -15.39
C SER A 122 3.29 7.42 -14.04
N LEU A 123 3.45 6.66 -12.96
CA LEU A 123 3.49 7.17 -11.59
C LEU A 123 4.89 7.61 -11.15
N PHE A 124 5.91 7.24 -11.92
CA PHE A 124 7.31 7.48 -11.61
C PHE A 124 7.83 8.72 -12.33
N PRO A 125 8.60 9.59 -11.65
CA PRO A 125 9.39 10.60 -12.32
C PRO A 125 10.53 9.94 -13.14
N ASP A 126 10.87 10.54 -14.28
CA ASP A 126 12.12 10.31 -15.03
C ASP A 126 12.51 8.84 -15.33
N GLY A 127 11.55 8.00 -15.72
CA GLY A 127 11.82 6.65 -16.24
C GLY A 127 12.08 5.57 -15.19
N GLY A 128 11.90 5.88 -13.90
CA GLY A 128 12.05 4.91 -12.79
C GLY A 128 11.12 3.69 -12.89
N GLU A 129 10.00 3.80 -13.62
CA GLU A 129 9.03 2.72 -13.80
C GLU A 129 9.66 1.45 -14.39
N GLN A 130 10.48 1.56 -15.45
CA GLN A 130 11.05 0.39 -16.11
C GLN A 130 12.14 -0.28 -15.25
N ALA A 131 12.92 0.52 -14.51
CA ALA A 131 13.90 0.00 -13.56
C ALA A 131 13.20 -0.75 -12.42
N PHE A 132 12.16 -0.16 -11.84
CA PHE A 132 11.31 -0.79 -10.85
C PHE A 132 10.72 -2.12 -11.36
N LEU A 133 10.05 -2.10 -12.52
CA LEU A 133 9.43 -3.29 -13.10
C LEU A 133 10.45 -4.39 -13.41
N GLY A 134 11.65 -4.02 -13.86
CA GLY A 134 12.75 -4.95 -14.09
C GLY A 134 13.23 -5.62 -12.80
N GLU A 135 13.18 -4.92 -11.67
CA GLU A 135 13.60 -5.44 -10.37
C GLU A 135 12.58 -6.41 -9.77
N VAL A 136 11.29 -6.12 -9.89
CA VAL A 136 10.22 -6.89 -9.21
C VAL A 136 9.59 -8.00 -10.07
N ARG A 137 9.76 -7.97 -11.39
CA ARG A 137 9.13 -8.97 -12.27
C ARG A 137 9.69 -10.36 -12.01
N GLY A 138 8.78 -11.33 -11.84
CA GLY A 138 9.12 -12.74 -11.62
C GLY A 138 9.59 -13.07 -10.20
N LYS A 139 9.54 -12.11 -9.27
CA LYS A 139 9.92 -12.31 -7.87
C LYS A 139 8.82 -12.98 -7.07
N GLY A 140 9.21 -13.95 -6.23
CA GLY A 140 8.30 -14.57 -5.27
C GLY A 140 8.04 -13.68 -4.05
N HIS A 141 7.04 -14.04 -3.23
CA HIS A 141 6.67 -13.29 -2.02
C HIS A 141 7.86 -13.06 -1.07
N ASP A 142 8.67 -14.09 -0.82
CA ASP A 142 9.81 -13.99 0.08
C ASP A 142 10.91 -13.05 -0.45
N GLU A 143 11.14 -13.05 -1.77
CA GLU A 143 12.09 -12.13 -2.39
C GLU A 143 11.59 -10.69 -2.30
N LEU A 144 10.33 -10.45 -2.65
CA LEU A 144 9.71 -9.13 -2.55
C LEU A 144 9.74 -8.60 -1.12
N GLY A 145 9.46 -9.45 -0.13
CA GLY A 145 9.52 -9.07 1.29
C GLY A 145 10.93 -8.65 1.73
N ARG A 146 11.98 -9.36 1.29
CA ARG A 146 13.38 -8.97 1.57
C ARG A 146 13.75 -7.66 0.89
N MET A 147 13.42 -7.52 -0.40
CA MET A 147 13.73 -6.31 -1.16
C MET A 147 13.01 -5.07 -0.60
N ALA A 148 11.74 -5.22 -0.23
CA ALA A 148 10.96 -4.16 0.38
C ALA A 148 11.57 -3.74 1.72
N ARG A 149 11.95 -4.70 2.57
CA ARG A 149 12.68 -4.46 3.82
C ARG A 149 13.98 -3.67 3.58
N ASP A 150 14.79 -4.08 2.61
CA ASP A 150 16.05 -3.39 2.26
C ASP A 150 15.82 -1.98 1.71
N ALA A 151 14.66 -1.74 1.09
CA ALA A 151 14.30 -0.46 0.51
C ALA A 151 13.93 0.59 1.56
N VAL A 152 13.30 0.16 2.66
CA VAL A 152 12.74 1.04 3.69
C VAL A 152 13.60 1.13 4.95
N ILE A 153 14.46 0.14 5.23
CA ILE A 153 15.42 0.21 6.32
C ILE A 153 16.63 1.04 5.86
N PRO A 154 16.91 2.21 6.49
CA PRO A 154 18.13 2.95 6.22
C PRO A 154 19.34 2.05 6.46
N GLY A 155 20.38 2.15 5.61
CA GLY A 155 21.56 1.27 5.69
C GLY A 155 22.26 1.21 7.06
N ARG A 156 21.96 2.13 7.99
CA ARG A 156 22.50 2.19 9.37
C ARG A 156 21.78 1.30 10.39
N GLU A 157 20.57 0.80 10.11
CA GLU A 157 19.79 -0.07 11.02
C GLU A 157 19.71 -1.53 10.53
N ARG A 158 20.47 -1.87 9.47
CA ARG A 158 20.61 -3.25 9.01
C ARG A 158 21.42 -4.05 10.03
N LEU A 159 20.73 -4.71 10.97
CA LEU A 159 21.31 -5.78 11.76
C LEU A 159 21.66 -6.94 10.81
N VAL A 160 22.91 -6.99 10.38
CA VAL A 160 23.50 -8.16 9.73
C VAL A 160 23.79 -9.16 10.84
N PHE A 161 22.97 -10.18 10.98
CA PHE A 161 23.37 -11.35 11.77
C PHE A 161 24.35 -12.18 10.92
N PRO A 162 25.54 -12.51 11.45
CA PRO A 162 26.54 -13.35 10.76
C PRO A 162 26.07 -14.79 10.58
#